data_AF-A0A9E6WP23-F1
#
_entry.id   AF-A0A9E6WP23-F1
#
_cell.length_a   1.000
_cell.length_b   1.000
_cell.length_c   1.000
_cell.angle_alpha   90.00
_cell.angle_beta   90.00
_cell.angle_gamma   90.00
#
_symmetry.space_group_name_H-M   'P 1'
#
loop_
_entity.id
_entity.type
_entity.pdbx_description
1 polymer ?
#
loop_
_entity_poly.entity_id
_entity_poly.type
_entity_poly.pdbx_seq_one_letter_code
_entity_poly.pdbx_strand_id
1 'polypeptide(L)'
;MARDITITTRELSPFEQLVLQLVCEGKSNSAIATETSHSEKVIENTVSRSAQVFGIKSDGDTNLRVLLALAFRTHYGDKAFDQLNVPCSHMVVGPDGKSMCDRHID
;
A
#
# COMPACT_ATOMS: atom_id res chain seq x y z
N MET A 1 16.65 -9.52 11.21
CA MET A 1 17.17 -9.00 9.93
C MET A 1 16.15 -8.02 9.38
N ALA A 2 16.46 -6.72 9.36
CA ALA A 2 15.62 -5.74 8.68
C ALA A 2 15.78 -5.97 7.18
N ARG A 3 14.68 -6.33 6.49
CA ARG A 3 14.64 -6.32 5.03
C ARG A 3 14.42 -4.85 4.63
N ASP A 4 15.36 -4.25 3.92
CA ASP A 4 15.21 -2.89 3.37
C ASP A 4 14.06 -2.88 2.34
N ILE A 5 12.91 -2.33 2.72
CA ILE A 5 11.71 -2.20 1.84
C ILE A 5 11.69 -0.78 1.19
N THR A 6 12.81 -0.07 1.18
CA THR A 6 12.87 1.37 0.87
C THR A 6 13.01 1.70 -0.61
N ILE A 7 13.21 0.71 -1.49
CA ILE A 7 13.50 0.98 -2.91
C ILE A 7 12.24 0.68 -3.74
N THR A 8 11.37 1.69 -3.93
CA THR A 8 10.53 1.66 -5.13
C THR A 8 11.44 1.99 -6.31
N THR A 9 11.42 1.13 -7.33
CA THR A 9 12.24 1.34 -8.53
C THR A 9 11.60 2.33 -9.51
N ARG A 10 10.30 2.60 -9.33
CA ARG A 10 9.49 3.56 -10.08
C ARG A 10 8.18 3.84 -9.33
N GLU A 11 7.48 4.88 -9.76
CA GLU A 11 6.11 5.14 -9.33
C GLU A 11 5.12 4.09 -9.86
N LEU A 12 4.10 3.82 -9.06
CA LEU A 12 2.99 2.95 -9.43
C LEU A 12 1.95 3.71 -10.25
N SER A 13 1.43 3.07 -11.30
CA SER A 13 0.31 3.60 -12.06
C SER A 13 -0.96 3.72 -11.21
N PRO A 14 -1.93 4.57 -11.58
CA PRO A 14 -3.19 4.71 -10.84
C PRO A 14 -3.91 3.37 -10.64
N PHE A 15 -3.85 2.49 -11.65
CA PHE A 15 -4.45 1.16 -11.55
C PHE A 15 -3.69 0.25 -10.58
N GLU A 16 -2.35 0.27 -10.58
CA GLU A 16 -1.55 -0.46 -9.59
C GLU A 16 -1.86 0.03 -8.17
N GLN A 17 -1.92 1.35 -7.94
CA GLN A 17 -2.27 1.91 -6.63
C GLN A 17 -3.67 1.49 -6.17
N LEU A 18 -4.66 1.51 -7.06
CA LEU A 18 -6.03 1.04 -6.76
C LEU A 18 -6.03 -0.44 -6.35
N VAL A 19 -5.37 -1.30 -7.12
CA VAL A 19 -5.29 -2.73 -6.81
C VAL A 19 -4.59 -2.95 -5.46
N LEU A 20 -3.49 -2.26 -5.19
CA LEU A 20 -2.76 -2.41 -3.92
C LEU A 20 -3.55 -1.86 -2.72
N GLN A 21 -4.35 -0.81 -2.90
CA GLN A 21 -5.26 -0.34 -1.87
C GLN A 21 -6.27 -1.42 -1.47
N LEU A 22 -6.89 -2.09 -2.45
CA LEU A 22 -7.81 -3.20 -2.21
C LEU A 22 -7.11 -4.44 -1.63
N VAL A 23 -5.83 -4.67 -1.98
CA VAL A 23 -4.99 -5.70 -1.34
C VAL A 23 -4.79 -5.38 0.14
N CYS A 24 -4.59 -4.11 0.51
CA CYS A 24 -4.44 -3.66 1.88
C CYS A 24 -5.73 -3.80 2.71
N GLU A 25 -6.90 -3.72 2.06
CA GLU A 25 -8.20 -4.05 2.65
C GLU A 25 -8.41 -5.57 2.86
N GLY A 26 -7.50 -6.40 2.37
CA GLY A 26 -7.57 -7.86 2.53
C GLY A 26 -8.43 -8.59 1.47
N LYS A 27 -8.85 -7.90 0.40
CA LYS A 27 -9.70 -8.50 -0.65
C LYS A 27 -8.96 -9.54 -1.49
N SER A 28 -9.60 -10.65 -1.84
CA SER A 28 -9.04 -11.68 -2.74
C SER A 28 -8.89 -11.16 -4.18
N ASN A 29 -8.12 -11.87 -5.03
CA ASN A 29 -8.02 -11.52 -6.45
C ASN A 29 -9.39 -11.51 -7.15
N SER A 30 -10.27 -12.44 -6.79
CA SER A 30 -11.65 -12.53 -7.30
C SER A 30 -12.53 -11.34 -6.89
N ALA A 31 -12.43 -10.91 -5.63
CA ALA A 31 -13.16 -9.74 -5.14
C ALA A 31 -12.68 -8.46 -5.83
N ILE A 32 -11.36 -8.27 -5.95
CA ILE A 32 -10.76 -7.12 -6.64
C ILE A 32 -11.15 -7.12 -8.12
N ALA A 33 -11.11 -8.28 -8.78
CA ALA A 33 -11.49 -8.43 -10.18
C ALA A 33 -12.94 -8.00 -10.42
N THR A 34 -13.84 -8.41 -9.53
CA THR A 34 -15.27 -8.03 -9.57
C THR A 34 -15.45 -6.53 -9.37
N GLU A 35 -14.78 -5.95 -8.38
CA GLU A 35 -14.90 -4.52 -8.04
C GLU A 35 -14.30 -3.60 -9.10
N THR A 36 -13.21 -4.03 -9.74
CA THR A 36 -12.50 -3.25 -10.78
C THR A 36 -12.96 -3.57 -12.20
N SER A 37 -13.94 -4.47 -12.37
CA SER A 37 -14.42 -4.93 -13.70
C SER A 37 -13.30 -5.48 -14.59
N HIS A 38 -12.38 -6.24 -14.00
CA HIS A 38 -11.27 -6.91 -14.69
C HIS A 38 -11.28 -8.42 -14.42
N SER A 39 -10.40 -9.16 -15.11
CA SER A 39 -10.25 -10.60 -14.84
C SER A 39 -9.31 -10.84 -13.66
N GLU A 40 -9.49 -11.97 -12.96
CA GLU A 40 -8.59 -12.39 -11.88
C GLU A 40 -7.13 -12.46 -12.33
N LYS A 41 -6.90 -12.87 -13.59
CA LYS A 41 -5.54 -12.96 -14.14
C LYS A 41 -4.89 -11.57 -14.29
N VAL A 42 -5.66 -10.55 -14.63
CA VAL A 42 -5.15 -9.16 -14.65
C VAL A 42 -4.72 -8.75 -13.25
N ILE A 43 -5.53 -9.05 -12.23
CA ILE A 43 -5.19 -8.71 -10.84
C ILE A 43 -3.94 -9.46 -10.36
N GLU A 44 -3.84 -10.76 -10.64
CA GLU A 44 -2.65 -11.56 -10.31
C GLU A 44 -1.37 -10.99 -10.94
N ASN A 45 -1.44 -10.62 -12.22
CA ASN A 45 -0.31 -10.04 -12.95
C ASN A 45 0.06 -8.65 -12.39
N THR A 46 -0.93 -7.82 -12.04
CA THR A 46 -0.71 -6.50 -11.43
C THR A 46 -0.05 -6.61 -10.06
N VAL A 47 -0.52 -7.52 -9.20
CA VAL A 47 0.09 -7.79 -7.89
C VAL A 47 1.53 -8.27 -8.04
N SER A 48 1.78 -9.21 -8.95
CA SER A 48 3.11 -9.76 -9.19
C SER A 48 4.09 -8.70 -9.72
N ARG A 49 3.65 -7.85 -10.66
CA ARG A 49 4.45 -6.74 -11.20
C ARG A 49 4.74 -5.68 -10.13
N SER A 50 3.74 -5.35 -9.31
CA SER A 50 3.88 -4.39 -8.22
C SER A 50 4.89 -4.87 -7.18
N ALA A 51 4.89 -6.16 -6.84
CA ALA A 51 5.90 -6.73 -5.93
C ALA A 51 7.34 -6.56 -6.45
N GLN A 52 7.55 -6.69 -7.76
CA GLN A 52 8.86 -6.44 -8.37
C GLN A 52 9.29 -4.98 -8.25
N VAL A 53 8.35 -4.02 -8.31
CA VAL A 53 8.64 -2.59 -8.14
C VAL A 53 9.23 -2.30 -6.76
N PHE A 54 8.76 -2.98 -5.72
CA PHE A 54 9.25 -2.89 -4.35
C PHE A 54 10.43 -3.83 -4.04
N GLY A 55 10.97 -4.54 -5.04
CA GLY A 55 12.07 -5.48 -4.86
C GLY A 55 11.71 -6.72 -4.02
N ILE A 56 10.41 -7.02 -3.85
CA ILE A 56 9.94 -8.14 -3.03
C ILE A 56 10.08 -9.44 -3.83
N LYS A 57 10.89 -10.36 -3.30
CA LYS A 57 11.00 -11.72 -3.83
C LYS A 57 10.08 -12.65 -3.05
N SER A 58 9.35 -13.50 -3.77
CA SER A 58 8.62 -14.60 -3.16
C SER A 58 9.63 -15.67 -2.75
N ASP A 59 9.92 -15.80 -1.47
CA ASP A 59 10.42 -17.05 -0.90
C ASP A 59 9.19 -17.84 -0.44
N GLY A 60 9.14 -19.16 -0.67
CA GLY A 60 7.93 -19.96 -0.44
C GLY A 60 7.42 -20.00 1.02
N ASP A 61 8.10 -19.30 1.93
CA ASP A 61 7.79 -19.19 3.36
C ASP A 61 7.03 -17.89 3.68
N THR A 62 7.21 -16.81 2.91
CA THR A 62 6.56 -15.52 3.19
C THR A 62 5.40 -15.23 2.24
N ASN A 63 4.27 -14.79 2.80
CA ASN A 63 3.13 -14.36 2.00
C ASN A 63 3.43 -13.02 1.30
N LEU A 64 3.63 -13.08 -0.02
CA LEU A 64 3.94 -11.93 -0.88
C LEU A 64 2.94 -10.78 -0.73
N ARG A 65 1.63 -11.07 -0.53
CA ARG A 65 0.61 -10.04 -0.38
C ARG A 65 0.77 -9.24 0.91
N VAL A 66 1.20 -9.90 1.99
CA VAL A 66 1.45 -9.24 3.28
C VAL A 66 2.64 -8.30 3.17
N LEU A 67 3.75 -8.76 2.58
CA LEU A 67 4.92 -7.91 2.34
C LEU A 67 4.59 -6.73 1.43
N LEU A 68 3.82 -6.98 0.37
CA LEU A 68 3.42 -5.96 -0.58
C LEU A 68 2.50 -4.91 0.05
N ALA A 69 1.55 -5.32 0.90
CA ALA A 69 0.70 -4.40 1.65
C ALA A 69 1.51 -3.52 2.61
N LEU A 70 2.47 -4.12 3.33
CA LEU A 70 3.37 -3.38 4.22
C LEU A 70 4.24 -2.37 3.44
N ALA A 71 4.81 -2.80 2.31
CA ALA A 71 5.60 -1.94 1.44
C ALA A 71 4.77 -0.76 0.91
N PHE A 72 3.59 -1.05 0.36
CA PHE A 72 2.70 -0.04 -0.19
C PHE A 72 2.29 0.99 0.86
N ARG A 73 1.87 0.55 2.06
CA ARG A 73 1.49 1.45 3.17
C ARG A 73 2.64 2.28 3.70
N THR A 74 3.87 1.75 3.67
CA THR A 74 5.07 2.49 4.09
C THR A 74 5.41 3.60 3.10
N HIS A 75 5.18 3.38 1.80
CA HIS A 75 5.52 4.33 0.73
C HIS A 75 4.42 5.36 0.43
N TYR A 76 3.15 4.94 0.40
CA TYR A 76 2.02 5.79 0.01
C TYR A 76 1.13 6.22 1.19
N GLY A 77 1.51 5.83 2.42
CA GLY A 77 0.66 5.96 3.59
C GLY A 77 -0.47 4.94 3.60
N ASP A 78 -1.20 4.89 4.71
CA ASP A 78 -2.31 3.97 4.87
C ASP A 78 -3.61 4.75 5.08
N LYS A 79 -4.34 4.93 3.98
CA LYS A 79 -5.66 5.59 3.95
C LYS A 79 -6.69 4.93 4.85
N ALA A 80 -6.46 3.69 5.30
CA ALA A 80 -7.31 3.06 6.31
C ALA A 80 -7.23 3.78 7.66
N PHE A 81 -6.09 4.35 8.03
CA PHE A 81 -5.99 5.17 9.25
C PHE A 81 -6.77 6.48 9.13
N ASP A 82 -6.80 7.09 7.94
CA ASP A 82 -7.62 8.27 7.67
C ASP A 82 -9.11 7.97 7.90
N GLN A 83 -9.57 6.77 7.50
CA GLN A 83 -10.96 6.32 7.68
C GLN A 83 -11.30 5.99 9.13
N LEU A 84 -10.31 5.58 9.93
CA LEU A 84 -10.50 5.28 11.36
C LEU A 84 -10.61 6.54 12.23
N ASN A 85 -10.43 7.74 11.65
CA ASN A 85 -10.48 9.04 12.31
C ASN A 85 -9.65 9.09 13.61
N VAL A 86 -8.58 8.29 13.67
CA VAL A 86 -7.65 8.24 14.80
C VAL A 86 -6.52 9.22 14.55
N PRO A 87 -6.14 10.02 15.56
CA PRO A 87 -5.01 10.92 15.42
C PRO A 87 -3.74 10.11 15.16
N CYS A 88 -3.04 10.43 14.06
CA CYS A 88 -1.76 9.80 13.78
C CYS A 88 -0.76 10.13 14.89
N SER A 89 0.15 9.20 15.21
CA SER A 89 1.17 9.41 16.26
C SER A 89 2.15 10.56 15.97
N HIS A 90 2.12 11.11 14.76
CA HIS A 90 2.92 12.26 14.31
C HIS A 90 2.10 13.57 14.31
N MET A 91 0.93 13.57 14.97
CA MET A 91 0.12 14.77 15.12
C MET A 91 0.83 15.75 16.05
N VAL A 92 1.15 16.92 15.52
CA VAL A 92 1.74 18.04 16.28
C VAL A 92 0.80 19.23 16.16
N VAL A 93 0.65 20.00 17.23
CA VAL A 93 -0.12 21.25 17.20
C VAL A 93 0.81 22.32 16.63
N GLY A 94 0.50 22.81 15.44
CA GLY A 94 1.23 23.91 14.81
C GLY A 94 1.04 25.22 15.58
N PRO A 95 1.87 26.25 15.31
CA PRO A 95 1.82 27.54 16.00
C PRO A 95 0.46 28.28 15.85
N ASP A 96 -0.35 27.93 14.85
CA ASP A 96 -1.70 28.45 14.64
C ASP A 96 -2.81 27.66 15.39
N GLY A 97 -2.44 26.72 16.26
CA GLY A 97 -3.38 25.87 17.00
C GLY A 97 -4.06 24.76 16.17
N LYS A 98 -3.63 24.56 14.91
CA LYS A 98 -4.13 23.49 14.04
C LYS A 98 -3.31 22.22 14.23
N SER A 99 -3.99 21.09 14.37
CA SER A 99 -3.36 19.76 14.35
C SER A 99 -2.86 19.45 12.94
N MET A 100 -1.56 19.26 12.78
CA MET A 100 -0.92 18.89 11.52
C MET A 100 -0.14 17.58 11.70
N CYS A 101 -0.07 16.77 10.66
CA CYS A 101 0.80 15.60 10.64
C CYS A 101 2.18 16.00 10.13
N ASP A 102 3.23 15.90 10.96
CA ASP A 102 4.61 16.31 10.62
C ASP A 102 5.26 15.43 9.52
N ARG A 103 4.54 14.41 9.05
CA ARG A 103 4.99 13.47 8.00
C ARG A 103 4.14 13.49 6.73
N HIS A 104 3.03 14.22 6.71
CA HIS A 104 2.29 14.50 5.47
C HIS A 104 2.65 15.91 5.04
N ILE A 105 3.74 16.00 4.28
CA ILE A 105 4.09 17.22 3.55
C ILE A 105 3.49 17.01 2.15
N ASP A 106 2.51 17.84 1.78
CA ASP A 106 2.00 17.94 0.40
C ASP A 106 3.14 18.25 -0.59
#